data_AF-A0A453L8L9-F1
#
_entry.id   AF-A0A453L8L9-F1
#
_cell.length_a   1.000
_cell.length_b   1.000
_cell.length_c   1.000
_cell.angle_alpha   90.00
_cell.angle_beta   90.00
_cell.angle_gamma   90.00
#
_symmetry.space_group_name_H-M   'P 1'
#
loop_
_entity.id
_entity.type
_entity.pdbx_description
1 polymer ?
#
loop_
_entity_poly.entity_id
_entity_poly.type
_entity_poly.pdbx_seq_one_letter_code
_entity_poly.pdbx_strand_id
1 'polypeptide(L)'
;MDSGASRHMAGSHKKFTNYVCELRGQSVNLADGSTQTIMGSGTLMCNSNMPLSSVLHVPSFPINLLCISCITSELNCVVIFFPSWCLIQELGTGRRLGTGSMHDGLHYLDDNTSPAVAAALSSSPLEEFMLQHRRLGHISFVILGELYPNLFNKVRKEDLVCDACLYGKQIRSTYILSDHRSDVPL
;
A
#
# COMPACT_ATOMS: atom_id res chain seq x y z
N MET A 1 3.20 -6.28 -16.29
CA MET A 1 4.44 -6.57 -15.54
C MET A 1 5.06 -7.79 -16.15
N ASP A 2 6.34 -7.74 -16.45
CA ASP A 2 7.01 -8.74 -17.28
C ASP A 2 8.38 -9.09 -16.69
N SER A 3 8.61 -10.39 -16.47
CA SER A 3 9.87 -10.96 -16.01
C SER A 3 10.87 -11.15 -17.14
N GLY A 4 10.41 -11.22 -18.40
CA GLY A 4 11.26 -11.34 -19.59
C GLY A 4 11.81 -10.00 -20.09
N ALA A 5 11.24 -8.89 -19.65
CA ALA A 5 11.76 -7.56 -19.96
C ALA A 5 13.06 -7.27 -19.20
N SER A 6 13.97 -6.51 -19.81
CA SER A 6 15.22 -6.05 -19.19
C SER A 6 15.18 -4.59 -18.74
N ARG A 7 14.18 -3.83 -19.19
CA ARG A 7 14.05 -2.38 -18.97
C ARG A 7 12.58 -2.00 -18.82
N HIS A 8 12.31 -0.94 -18.07
CA HIS A 8 11.01 -0.26 -18.11
C HIS A 8 10.82 0.45 -19.44
N MET A 9 9.65 0.32 -20.05
CA MET A 9 9.31 0.95 -21.33
C MET A 9 7.93 1.61 -21.27
N ALA A 10 7.77 2.76 -21.91
CA ALA A 10 6.49 3.45 -22.02
C ALA A 10 6.30 4.06 -23.40
N GLY A 11 5.06 4.01 -23.91
CA GLY A 11 4.67 4.61 -25.19
C GLY A 11 4.56 6.13 -25.17
N SER A 12 4.47 6.74 -23.98
CA SER A 12 4.21 8.17 -23.84
C SER A 12 5.07 8.79 -22.76
N HIS A 13 5.81 9.84 -23.13
CA HIS A 13 6.61 10.65 -22.20
C HIS A 13 5.79 11.65 -21.37
N LYS A 14 4.48 11.80 -21.61
CA LYS A 14 3.67 12.86 -20.96
C LYS A 14 3.64 12.80 -19.43
N LYS A 15 3.80 11.60 -18.86
CA LYS A 15 3.82 11.36 -17.41
C LYS A 15 5.24 11.30 -16.84
N PHE A 16 6.26 11.61 -17.64
CA PHE A 16 7.64 11.51 -17.19
C PHE A 16 8.06 12.80 -16.49
N THR A 17 8.85 12.63 -15.45
CA THR A 17 9.65 13.70 -14.84
C THR A 17 11.12 13.48 -15.20
N ASN A 18 11.92 14.55 -15.20
CA ASN A 18 13.34 14.51 -15.59
C ASN A 18 13.56 13.84 -16.96
N TYR A 19 12.67 14.13 -17.92
CA TYR A 19 12.76 13.55 -19.26
C TYR A 19 13.98 14.08 -19.99
N VAL A 20 14.85 13.17 -20.42
CA VAL A 20 16.00 13.43 -21.26
C VAL A 20 15.70 12.89 -22.64
N CYS A 21 15.69 13.78 -23.63
CA CYS A 21 15.61 13.38 -25.03
C CYS A 21 16.97 12.81 -25.45
N GLU A 22 16.99 11.54 -25.86
CA GLU A 22 18.22 10.90 -26.32
C GLU A 22 18.29 10.98 -27.85
N LEU A 23 19.01 11.99 -28.37
CA LEU A 23 19.19 12.22 -29.80
C LEU A 23 20.13 11.19 -30.49
N ARG A 24 20.42 10.06 -29.85
CA ARG A 24 21.42 9.09 -30.35
C ARG A 24 20.81 7.70 -30.43
N GLY A 25 20.46 7.26 -31.64
CA GLY A 25 20.52 5.91 -32.23
C GLY A 25 20.27 4.65 -31.38
N GLN A 26 19.77 4.78 -30.16
CA GLN A 26 19.52 3.67 -29.26
C GLN A 26 18.21 3.02 -29.66
N SER A 27 18.18 1.70 -29.54
CA SER A 27 17.01 0.91 -29.86
C SER A 27 16.85 -0.23 -28.87
N VAL A 28 15.62 -0.75 -28.79
CA VAL A 28 15.28 -1.95 -28.05
C VAL A 28 14.88 -3.04 -29.02
N ASN A 29 15.31 -4.27 -28.74
CA ASN A 29 14.83 -5.45 -29.44
C ASN A 29 13.61 -6.01 -28.71
N LEU A 30 12.57 -6.30 -29.46
CA LEU A 30 11.32 -6.84 -28.95
C LEU A 30 11.29 -8.36 -29.06
N ALA A 31 10.38 -8.98 -28.32
CA ALA A 31 10.20 -10.43 -28.33
C ALA A 31 9.75 -10.98 -29.69
N ASP A 32 9.14 -10.14 -30.53
CA ASP A 32 8.77 -10.48 -31.92
C ASP A 32 9.95 -10.37 -32.91
N GLY A 33 11.16 -10.02 -32.43
CA GLY A 33 12.36 -9.83 -33.24
C GLY A 33 12.46 -8.46 -33.91
N SER A 34 11.46 -7.59 -33.74
CA SER A 34 11.51 -6.23 -34.24
C SER A 34 12.42 -5.34 -33.38
N THR A 35 12.94 -4.27 -33.98
CA THR A 35 13.78 -3.28 -33.29
C THR A 35 13.07 -1.94 -33.30
N GLN A 36 12.93 -1.32 -32.13
CA GLN A 36 12.25 -0.04 -31.98
C GLN A 36 13.19 1.04 -31.45
N THR A 37 13.08 2.24 -31.98
CA THR A 37 13.89 3.39 -31.58
C THR A 37 13.47 3.92 -30.21
N ILE A 38 14.45 4.17 -29.35
CA ILE A 38 14.26 4.89 -28.09
C ILE A 38 14.32 6.38 -28.37
N MET A 39 13.29 7.12 -27.95
CA MET A 39 13.22 8.58 -28.13
C MET A 39 13.76 9.37 -26.93
N GLY A 40 13.97 8.70 -25.80
CA GLY A 40 14.47 9.29 -24.58
C GLY A 40 14.22 8.42 -23.37
N SER A 41 14.54 8.97 -22.21
CA SER A 41 14.43 8.29 -20.92
C SER A 41 14.01 9.27 -19.83
N GLY A 42 13.36 8.79 -18.78
CA GLY A 42 13.05 9.63 -17.63
C GLY A 42 12.45 8.82 -16.49
N THR A 43 11.91 9.53 -15.50
CA THR A 43 11.30 8.92 -14.33
C THR A 43 9.79 8.88 -14.50
N LEU A 44 9.17 7.71 -14.31
CA LEU A 44 7.72 7.53 -14.35
C LEU A 44 7.19 7.33 -12.93
N MET A 45 6.24 8.16 -12.51
CA MET A 45 5.51 7.96 -11.27
C MET A 45 4.32 7.02 -11.51
N CYS A 46 4.47 5.74 -11.18
CA CYS A 46 3.37 4.76 -11.28
C CYS A 46 2.29 5.01 -10.22
N ASN A 47 2.70 5.40 -9.02
CA ASN A 47 1.85 5.92 -7.96
C ASN A 47 2.69 6.80 -7.01
N SER A 48 2.08 7.40 -5.98
CA SER A 48 2.78 8.32 -5.04
C SER A 48 4.02 7.72 -4.36
N ASN A 49 4.11 6.39 -4.26
CA ASN A 49 5.18 5.68 -3.54
C ASN A 49 6.03 4.79 -4.46
N MET A 50 5.88 4.92 -5.79
CA MET A 50 6.49 4.02 -6.76
C MET A 50 7.10 4.83 -7.92
N PRO A 51 8.18 5.61 -7.67
CA PRO A 51 8.97 6.22 -8.72
C PRO A 51 9.80 5.16 -9.44
N LEU A 52 9.65 5.04 -10.76
CA LEU A 52 10.49 4.19 -11.59
C LEU A 52 11.45 5.06 -12.38
N SER A 53 12.74 4.83 -12.21
CA SER A 53 13.79 5.60 -12.86
C SER A 53 14.17 4.99 -14.20
N SER A 54 14.83 5.79 -15.05
CA SER A 54 15.39 5.32 -16.32
C SER A 54 14.40 4.55 -17.21
N VAL A 55 13.12 4.95 -17.22
CA VAL A 55 12.09 4.36 -18.08
C VAL A 55 12.35 4.80 -19.51
N LEU A 56 12.43 3.86 -20.45
CA LEU A 56 12.66 4.15 -21.86
C LEU A 56 11.36 4.60 -22.53
N HIS A 57 11.42 5.70 -23.26
CA HIS A 57 10.30 6.18 -24.08
C HIS A 57 10.41 5.57 -25.48
N VAL A 58 9.49 4.67 -25.79
CA VAL A 58 9.41 3.92 -27.05
C VAL A 58 8.00 4.13 -27.63
N PRO A 59 7.79 5.12 -28.51
CA PRO A 59 6.45 5.56 -28.91
C PRO A 59 5.55 4.50 -29.56
N SER A 60 6.15 3.45 -30.11
CA SER A 60 5.42 2.34 -30.72
C SER A 60 4.77 1.39 -29.71
N PHE A 61 5.08 1.52 -28.42
CA PHE A 61 4.48 0.68 -27.38
C PHE A 61 3.06 1.15 -27.06
N PRO A 62 2.04 0.29 -27.23
CA PRO A 62 0.66 0.65 -26.89
C PRO A 62 0.41 0.68 -25.38
N ILE A 63 1.26 0.00 -24.60
CA ILE A 63 1.15 -0.12 -23.13
C ILE A 63 2.51 0.10 -22.47
N ASN A 64 2.49 0.53 -21.21
CA ASN A 64 3.71 0.63 -20.41
C ASN A 64 4.13 -0.77 -19.93
N LEU A 65 5.38 -1.14 -20.21
CA LEU A 65 5.96 -2.41 -19.79
C LEU A 65 6.82 -2.20 -18.54
N LEU A 66 6.44 -2.91 -17.48
CA LEU A 66 7.12 -2.87 -16.19
C LEU A 66 8.00 -4.11 -16.04
N CYS A 67 9.32 -3.93 -16.15
CA CYS A 67 10.32 -4.96 -15.87
C CYS A 67 10.35 -5.32 -14.37
N ILE A 68 10.12 -6.60 -14.05
CA ILE A 68 10.07 -7.06 -12.65
C ILE A 68 11.43 -6.94 -11.97
N SER A 69 12.51 -7.34 -12.64
CA SER A 69 13.86 -7.27 -12.07
C SER A 69 14.26 -5.82 -11.76
N CYS A 70 13.97 -4.88 -12.66
CA CYS A 70 14.18 -3.45 -12.42
C CYS A 70 13.37 -2.95 -11.22
N ILE A 71 12.04 -3.17 -11.18
CA ILE A 71 11.20 -2.74 -10.04
C ILE A 71 11.71 -3.26 -8.71
N THR A 72 12.01 -4.56 -8.62
CA THR A 72 12.46 -5.17 -7.36
C THR A 72 13.78 -4.58 -6.86
N SER A 73 14.71 -4.30 -7.79
CA SER A 73 15.99 -3.68 -7.46
C SER A 73 15.88 -2.20 -7.10
N GLU A 74 15.10 -1.42 -7.86
CA GLU A 74 14.99 0.04 -7.70
C GLU A 74 14.25 0.42 -6.42
N LEU A 75 13.24 -0.38 -6.03
CA LEU A 75 12.39 -0.09 -4.88
C LEU A 75 12.72 -0.94 -3.65
N ASN A 76 13.77 -1.77 -3.71
CA ASN A 76 14.11 -2.75 -2.67
C ASN A 76 12.86 -3.52 -2.20
N CYS A 77 12.16 -4.14 -3.15
CA CYS A 77 10.85 -4.73 -2.93
C CYS A 77 10.79 -6.17 -3.46
N VAL A 78 9.77 -6.90 -3.02
CA VAL A 78 9.39 -8.20 -3.55
C VAL A 78 8.08 -8.08 -4.31
N VAL A 79 7.96 -8.83 -5.41
CA VAL A 79 6.70 -9.04 -6.11
C VAL A 79 6.23 -10.46 -5.86
N ILE A 80 5.07 -10.63 -5.23
CA ILE A 80 4.49 -11.93 -4.88
C ILE A 80 3.29 -12.17 -5.77
N PHE A 81 3.32 -13.24 -6.56
CA PHE A 81 2.23 -13.61 -7.47
C PHE A 81 1.27 -14.59 -6.80
N PHE A 82 -0.02 -14.26 -6.89
CA PHE A 82 -1.17 -15.10 -6.54
C PHE A 82 -1.91 -15.49 -7.82
N PRO A 83 -2.84 -16.47 -7.78
CA PRO A 83 -3.52 -16.96 -8.98
C PRO A 83 -4.24 -15.90 -9.83
N SER A 84 -4.68 -14.79 -9.24
CA SER A 84 -5.43 -13.73 -9.94
C SER A 84 -4.90 -12.32 -9.75
N TRP A 85 -3.86 -12.14 -8.94
CA TRP A 85 -3.33 -10.82 -8.60
C TRP A 85 -1.88 -10.95 -8.10
N CYS A 86 -1.20 -9.83 -7.90
CA CYS A 86 0.12 -9.79 -7.29
C CYS A 86 0.26 -8.65 -6.29
N LEU A 87 1.13 -8.83 -5.31
CA LEU A 87 1.50 -7.86 -4.30
C LEU A 87 2.90 -7.32 -4.58
N ILE A 88 3.07 -6.00 -4.52
CA ILE A 88 4.39 -5.35 -4.50
C ILE A 88 4.62 -4.82 -3.08
N GLN A 89 5.62 -5.38 -2.39
CA GLN A 89 5.88 -5.09 -0.98
C GLN A 89 7.34 -4.68 -0.76
N GLU A 90 7.54 -3.55 -0.11
CA GLU A 90 8.86 -3.06 0.29
C GLU A 90 9.47 -3.99 1.34
N LEU A 91 10.73 -4.41 1.15
CA LEU A 91 11.39 -5.39 2.01
C LEU A 91 11.76 -4.84 3.39
N GLY A 92 12.01 -3.53 3.49
CA GLY A 92 12.45 -2.90 4.74
C GLY A 92 11.35 -2.84 5.81
N THR A 93 10.20 -2.29 5.45
CA THR A 93 9.08 -2.09 6.39
C THR A 93 7.94 -3.10 6.24
N GLY A 94 7.96 -3.91 5.17
CA GLY A 94 6.82 -4.73 4.77
C GLY A 94 5.64 -3.91 4.23
N ARG A 95 5.85 -2.61 3.95
CA ARG A 95 4.79 -1.73 3.42
C ARG A 95 4.40 -2.15 2.01
N ARG A 96 3.10 -2.17 1.76
CA ARG A 96 2.55 -2.36 0.41
C ARG A 96 2.83 -1.13 -0.46
N LEU A 97 3.53 -1.33 -1.57
CA LEU A 97 3.79 -0.30 -2.59
C LEU A 97 2.71 -0.26 -3.67
N GLY A 98 2.11 -1.42 -3.97
CA GLY A 98 1.03 -1.54 -4.94
C GLY A 98 0.48 -2.95 -5.03
N THR A 99 -0.58 -3.10 -5.80
CA THR A 99 -1.15 -4.37 -6.22
C THR A 99 -1.24 -4.40 -7.74
N GLY A 100 -1.34 -5.59 -8.30
CA GLY A 100 -1.68 -5.74 -9.70
C GLY A 100 -2.68 -6.85 -9.93
N SER A 101 -3.62 -6.63 -10.83
CA SER A 101 -4.65 -7.59 -11.21
C SER A 101 -4.25 -8.35 -12.48
N MET A 102 -4.61 -9.63 -12.55
CA MET A 102 -4.43 -10.43 -13.75
C MET A 102 -5.62 -10.25 -14.69
N HIS A 103 -5.34 -9.88 -15.93
CA HIS A 103 -6.32 -9.81 -17.03
C HIS A 103 -5.74 -10.57 -18.24
N ASP A 104 -6.47 -11.58 -18.73
CA ASP A 104 -6.09 -12.37 -19.91
C ASP A 104 -4.66 -12.94 -19.86
N GLY A 105 -4.23 -13.40 -18.68
CA GLY A 105 -2.89 -13.96 -18.46
C GLY A 105 -1.77 -12.91 -18.30
N LEU A 106 -2.11 -11.62 -18.28
CA LEU A 106 -1.17 -10.52 -18.08
C LEU A 106 -1.44 -9.81 -16.76
N HIS A 107 -0.38 -9.47 -16.02
CA HIS A 107 -0.48 -8.72 -14.77
C HIS A 107 -0.37 -7.22 -15.03
N TYR A 108 -1.42 -6.48 -14.70
CA TYR A 108 -1.49 -5.02 -14.77
C TYR A 108 -1.29 -4.43 -13.39
N LEU A 109 -0.53 -3.34 -13.29
CA LEU A 109 -0.46 -2.60 -12.02
C LEU A 109 -1.80 -1.90 -11.81
N ASP A 110 -2.41 -2.08 -10.65
CA ASP A 110 -3.65 -1.41 -10.31
C ASP A 110 -3.35 0.08 -10.17
N ASP A 111 -4.10 0.90 -10.89
CA ASP A 111 -4.06 2.35 -10.68
C ASP A 111 -4.65 2.57 -9.30
N ASN A 112 -3.82 2.98 -8.33
CA ASN A 112 -4.29 3.32 -6.99
C ASN A 112 -5.29 4.47 -7.18
N THR A 113 -6.56 4.08 -7.16
CA THR A 113 -7.76 4.89 -7.30
C THR A 113 -7.57 6.31 -6.77
N SER A 114 -8.07 7.29 -7.54
CA SER A 114 -8.26 8.71 -7.21
C SER A 114 -8.00 9.09 -5.74
N PRO A 115 -7.30 10.20 -5.44
CA PRO A 115 -7.09 10.68 -4.06
C PRO A 115 -8.36 10.68 -3.20
N ALA A 116 -9.56 10.86 -3.80
CA ALA A 116 -10.84 10.78 -3.10
C ALA A 116 -11.22 9.36 -2.63
N VAL A 117 -10.93 8.34 -3.43
CA VAL A 117 -11.17 6.93 -3.10
C VAL A 117 -10.03 6.39 -2.23
N ALA A 118 -8.78 6.80 -2.46
CA ALA A 118 -7.68 6.53 -1.55
C ALA A 118 -7.90 7.15 -0.17
N ALA A 119 -8.45 8.37 -0.07
CA ALA A 119 -8.84 8.99 1.20
C ALA A 119 -10.00 8.26 1.89
N ALA A 120 -10.94 7.70 1.12
CA ALA A 120 -12.03 6.87 1.64
C ALA A 120 -11.56 5.47 2.10
N LEU A 121 -10.44 4.98 1.56
CA LEU A 121 -9.84 3.68 1.91
C LEU A 121 -8.65 3.79 2.89
N SER A 122 -8.05 4.97 3.02
CA SER A 122 -7.04 5.24 4.03
C SER A 122 -7.75 5.42 5.36
N SER A 123 -7.58 4.45 6.25
CA SER A 123 -8.00 4.61 7.63
C SER A 123 -7.40 5.90 8.18
N SER A 124 -8.24 6.74 8.77
CA SER A 124 -7.76 7.93 9.49
C SER A 124 -6.70 7.52 10.53
N PRO A 125 -5.78 8.41 10.93
CA PRO A 125 -4.81 8.09 11.97
C PRO A 125 -5.45 7.54 13.24
N LEU A 126 -6.66 8.03 13.58
CA LEU A 126 -7.47 7.54 14.68
C LEU A 126 -7.96 6.11 14.44
N GLU A 127 -8.51 5.80 13.27
CA GLU A 127 -8.98 4.44 12.95
C GLU A 127 -7.83 3.43 12.93
N GLU A 128 -6.68 3.80 12.37
CA GLU A 128 -5.50 2.96 12.37
C GLU A 128 -5.00 2.71 13.80
N PHE A 129 -4.97 3.76 14.64
CA PHE A 129 -4.58 3.65 16.04
C PHE A 129 -5.55 2.77 16.84
N MET A 130 -6.85 2.97 16.65
CA MET A 130 -7.90 2.17 17.28
C MET A 130 -7.92 0.72 16.79
N LEU A 131 -7.53 0.46 15.54
CA LEU A 131 -7.36 -0.88 15.01
C LEU A 131 -6.21 -1.61 15.71
N GLN A 132 -5.08 -0.95 15.92
CA GLN A 132 -3.96 -1.53 16.68
C GLN A 132 -4.35 -1.77 18.14
N HIS A 133 -5.08 -0.85 18.76
CA HIS A 133 -5.63 -1.04 20.11
C HIS A 133 -6.46 -2.32 20.21
N ARG A 134 -7.36 -2.58 19.25
CA ARG A 134 -8.19 -3.80 19.21
C ARG A 134 -7.36 -5.06 18.95
N ARG A 135 -6.45 -5.03 17.97
CA ARG A 135 -5.61 -6.18 17.59
C ARG A 135 -4.65 -6.62 18.70
N LEU A 136 -4.18 -5.68 19.51
CA LEU A 136 -3.28 -5.93 20.64
C LEU A 136 -4.03 -6.16 21.95
N GLY A 137 -5.30 -6.58 21.89
CA GLY A 137 -6.06 -6.99 23.06
C GLY A 137 -6.42 -5.83 23.99
N HIS A 138 -6.71 -4.66 23.42
CA HIS A 138 -7.14 -3.48 24.16
C HIS A 138 -6.09 -2.94 25.14
N ILE A 139 -4.80 -3.04 24.77
CA ILE A 139 -3.70 -2.45 25.54
C ILE A 139 -3.92 -0.95 25.76
N SER A 140 -3.43 -0.41 26.88
CA SER A 140 -3.65 0.99 27.24
C SER A 140 -3.18 1.94 26.14
N PHE A 141 -3.91 3.04 25.91
CA PHE A 141 -3.54 4.01 24.87
C PHE A 141 -2.16 4.63 25.10
N VAL A 142 -1.69 4.69 26.34
CA VAL A 142 -0.35 5.17 26.69
C VAL A 142 0.71 4.21 26.16
N ILE A 143 0.60 2.92 26.47
CA ILE A 143 1.56 1.91 26.01
C ILE A 143 1.49 1.76 24.50
N LEU A 144 0.29 1.81 23.91
CA LEU A 144 0.13 1.78 22.46
C LEU A 144 0.78 3.00 21.79
N GLY A 145 0.72 4.16 22.43
CA GLY A 145 1.38 5.39 21.97
C GLY A 145 2.90 5.28 21.96
N GLU A 146 3.48 4.55 22.93
CA GLU A 146 4.92 4.25 22.95
C GLU A 146 5.34 3.29 21.83
N LEU A 147 4.48 2.32 21.48
CA LEU A 147 4.73 1.38 20.39
C LEU A 147 4.58 2.02 19.00
N TYR A 148 3.66 2.97 18.84
CA TYR A 148 3.36 3.63 17.56
C TYR A 148 3.41 5.17 17.67
N PRO A 149 4.57 5.78 17.98
CA PRO A 149 4.67 7.21 18.29
C PRO A 149 4.31 8.12 17.11
N ASN A 150 4.66 7.70 15.89
CA ASN A 150 4.34 8.44 14.66
C ASN A 150 2.84 8.53 14.39
N LEU A 151 2.08 7.53 14.84
CA LEU A 151 0.64 7.48 14.69
C LEU A 151 -0.04 8.22 15.84
N PHE A 152 0.43 8.00 17.07
CA PHE A 152 -0.07 8.67 18.28
C PHE A 152 0.02 10.19 18.19
N ASN A 153 1.11 10.74 17.64
CA ASN A 153 1.29 12.19 17.45
C ASN A 153 0.30 12.81 16.45
N LYS A 154 -0.42 12.01 15.67
CA LYS A 154 -1.42 12.45 14.70
C LYS A 154 -2.86 12.30 15.21
N VAL A 155 -3.05 11.78 16.43
CA VAL A 155 -4.37 11.51 17.02
C VAL A 155 -4.63 12.48 18.16
N ARG A 156 -5.84 13.01 18.24
CA ARG A 156 -6.27 13.82 19.38
C ARG A 156 -6.62 12.91 20.55
N LYS A 157 -6.14 13.23 21.75
CA LYS A 157 -6.32 12.38 22.94
C LYS A 157 -7.79 12.26 23.35
N GLU A 158 -8.58 13.29 23.05
CA GLU A 158 -10.00 13.35 23.35
C GLU A 158 -10.82 12.34 22.54
N ASP A 159 -10.31 11.93 21.37
CA ASP A 159 -10.97 10.97 20.49
C ASP A 159 -10.63 9.50 20.87
N LEU A 160 -9.72 9.28 21.82
CA LEU A 160 -9.30 7.95 22.25
C LEU A 160 -10.31 7.32 23.22
N VAL A 161 -11.45 6.92 22.67
CA VAL A 161 -12.54 6.28 23.41
C VAL A 161 -12.78 4.88 22.84
N CYS A 162 -12.76 3.88 23.73
CA CYS A 162 -13.09 2.50 23.38
C CYS A 162 -14.20 1.98 24.28
N ASP A 163 -15.37 1.73 23.71
CA ASP A 163 -16.55 1.24 24.44
C ASP A 163 -16.26 -0.07 25.18
N ALA A 164 -15.56 -1.02 24.54
CA ALA A 164 -15.18 -2.28 25.18
C ALA A 164 -14.31 -2.08 26.44
N CYS A 165 -13.37 -1.12 26.39
CA CYS A 165 -12.56 -0.75 27.55
C CYS A 165 -13.38 -0.04 28.63
N LEU A 166 -14.32 0.83 28.24
CA LEU A 166 -15.20 1.51 29.19
C LEU A 166 -16.09 0.50 29.92
N TYR A 167 -16.76 -0.39 29.19
CA TYR A 167 -17.57 -1.47 29.77
C TYR A 167 -16.72 -2.41 30.64
N GLY A 168 -15.51 -2.77 30.21
CA GLY A 168 -14.60 -3.60 30.99
C GLY A 168 -14.11 -2.94 32.29
N LYS A 169 -14.12 -1.61 32.36
CA LYS A 169 -13.74 -0.82 33.55
C LYS A 169 -14.91 -0.39 34.42
N GLN A 170 -16.15 -0.62 33.99
CA GLN A 170 -17.31 -0.34 34.81
C GLN A 170 -17.36 -1.31 35.98
N ILE A 171 -17.24 -0.76 37.19
CA ILE A 171 -17.57 -1.50 38.41
C ILE A 171 -19.08 -1.54 38.57
N ARG A 172 -19.60 -2.72 38.88
CA ARG A 172 -21.01 -2.90 39.19
C ARG A 172 -21.38 -2.03 40.40
N SER A 173 -22.47 -1.29 40.31
CA SER A 173 -23.04 -0.59 41.47
C SER A 173 -23.32 -1.58 42.60
N THR A 174 -23.12 -1.16 43.85
CA THR A 174 -23.43 -1.98 45.01
C THR A 174 -24.89 -2.40 44.96
N TYR A 175 -25.15 -3.68 45.23
CA TYR A 175 -26.50 -4.17 45.40
C TYR A 175 -27.17 -3.42 46.57
N ILE A 176 -28.45 -3.08 46.40
CA ILE A 176 -29.27 -2.64 47.52
C ILE A 176 -29.35 -3.81 48.50
N LEU A 177 -29.16 -3.53 49.80
CA LEU A 177 -29.40 -4.50 50.86
C LEU A 177 -30.79 -5.09 50.69
N SER A 178 -30.84 -6.40 50.45
CA SER A 178 -32.09 -7.13 50.37
C SER A 178 -32.36 -7.78 51.72
N ASP A 179 -33.49 -7.43 52.34
CA ASP A 179 -33.99 -8.10 53.54
C ASP A 179 -34.79 -9.37 53.21
N HIS A 180 -34.76 -9.82 51.95
CA HIS A 180 -35.38 -11.09 51.55
C HIS A 180 -34.55 -12.24 52.10
N ARG A 181 -34.98 -12.76 53.26
CA ARG A 181 -34.50 -14.02 53.83
C ARG A 181 -35.45 -15.14 53.39
N SER A 182 -34.89 -16.30 53.09
CA SER A 182 -35.70 -17.50 52.84
C SER A 182 -36.26 -18.00 54.17
N ASP A 183 -37.57 -18.16 54.26
CA ASP A 183 -38.24 -18.73 55.43
C ASP A 183 -38.30 -20.28 55.37
N VAL A 184 -37.67 -20.89 54.36
CA VAL A 184 -37.67 -22.34 54.14
C VAL A 184 -36.29 -22.82 53.68
N PRO A 185 -35.78 -23.97 54.15
CA PRO A 185 -34.54 -24.56 53.64
C PRO A 185 -34.67 -25.00 52.17
N LEU A 186 -33.54 -24.96 51.46
CA LEU A 186 -33.37 -25.55 50.12
C LEU A 186 -33.58 -27.07 50.13
#